data_AF-A0A423VR88-F1
#
_entry.id   AF-A0A423VR88-F1
#
_cell.length_a   1.000
_cell.length_b   1.000
_cell.length_c   1.000
_cell.angle_alpha   90.00
_cell.angle_beta   90.00
_cell.angle_gamma   90.00
#
_symmetry.space_group_name_H-M   'P 1'
#
loop_
_entity.id
_entity.type
_entity.pdbx_description
1 polymer ?
#
loop_
_entity_poly.entity_id
_entity_poly.type
_entity_poly.pdbx_seq_one_letter_code
_entity_poly.pdbx_strand_id
1 'polypeptide(L)'
;MSTLTRTLGDTKAGRLIGTDKYGNKYYENMTDELPLRTRWVDYKNKDYDAAQIEPFWHAWMSYAVDTPPNEDPLTKTARSWARPYHIPNWTLTRGAYKPYSTTKPKINSWEPNALPR
;
A
#
# COMPACT_ATOMS: atom_id res chain seq x y z
N MET A 1 -15.01 21.17 10.61
CA MET A 1 -13.73 21.38 11.33
C MET A 1 -12.60 20.96 10.42
N SER A 2 -11.77 21.88 9.94
CA SER A 2 -10.54 21.54 9.22
C SER A 2 -9.45 21.18 10.22
N THR A 3 -8.85 20.01 10.07
CA THR A 3 -7.71 19.59 10.90
C THR A 3 -6.41 19.97 10.20
N LEU A 4 -5.52 20.67 10.90
CA LEU A 4 -4.17 21.00 10.43
C LEU A 4 -3.27 19.75 10.49
N THR A 5 -2.77 19.30 9.34
CA THR A 5 -1.89 18.13 9.22
C THR A 5 -0.43 18.52 9.51
N ARG A 6 0.00 18.36 10.75
CA ARG A 6 1.32 18.80 11.27
C ARG A 6 2.54 18.11 10.61
N THR A 7 2.34 16.99 9.94
CA THR A 7 3.39 16.06 9.46
C THR A 7 3.86 16.33 8.03
N LEU A 8 3.11 17.09 7.22
CA LEU A 8 3.37 17.26 5.78
C LEU A 8 4.45 18.29 5.45
N GLY A 9 4.86 19.13 6.40
CA GLY A 9 5.72 20.29 6.13
C GLY A 9 5.01 21.43 5.36
N ASP A 10 3.70 21.27 5.12
CA ASP A 10 2.82 22.23 4.46
C ASP A 10 1.52 22.35 5.27
N THR A 11 1.01 23.58 5.41
CA THR A 11 -0.21 23.84 6.20
C THR A 11 -1.42 23.76 5.28
N LYS A 12 -2.04 22.58 5.25
CA LYS A 12 -3.23 22.32 4.44
C LYS A 12 -4.48 22.21 5.31
N ALA A 13 -5.61 22.63 4.75
CA ALA A 13 -6.93 22.50 5.34
C ALA A 13 -7.89 21.90 4.29
N GLY A 14 -8.58 20.82 4.66
CA GLY A 14 -9.48 20.12 3.76
C GLY A 14 -10.51 19.28 4.49
N ARG A 15 -11.45 18.72 3.73
CA ARG A 15 -12.48 17.81 4.23
C ARG A 15 -11.89 16.41 4.39
N LEU A 16 -12.13 15.78 5.54
CA LEU A 16 -11.82 14.36 5.73
C LEU A 16 -12.76 13.51 4.87
N ILE A 17 -12.19 12.79 3.91
CA ILE A 17 -12.93 11.89 3.02
C ILE A 17 -13.06 10.51 3.65
N GLY A 18 -12.01 10.01 4.28
CA GLY A 18 -12.05 8.75 4.99
C GLY A 18 -10.74 8.35 5.64
N THR A 19 -10.76 7.18 6.27
CA THR A 19 -9.59 6.58 6.91
C THR A 19 -9.45 5.14 6.43
N ASP A 20 -8.23 4.73 6.10
CA ASP A 20 -7.96 3.33 5.77
C ASP A 20 -7.92 2.43 7.02
N LYS A 21 -7.77 1.11 6.82
CA LYS A 21 -7.70 0.13 7.91
C LYS A 21 -6.46 0.29 8.79
N TYR A 22 -5.42 0.93 8.27
CA TYR A 22 -4.15 1.17 8.96
C TYR A 22 -4.17 2.49 9.75
N GLY A 23 -5.20 3.32 9.53
CA GLY A 23 -5.46 4.58 10.21
C GLY A 23 -4.86 5.80 9.53
N ASN A 24 -4.41 5.69 8.28
CA ASN A 24 -4.06 6.86 7.47
C ASN A 24 -5.34 7.60 7.10
N LYS A 25 -5.30 8.93 7.13
CA LYS A 25 -6.45 9.80 6.91
C LYS A 25 -6.30 10.50 5.58
N TYR A 26 -7.36 10.51 4.79
CA TYR A 26 -7.36 11.07 3.44
C TYR A 26 -8.23 12.32 3.38
N TYR A 27 -7.71 13.39 2.82
CA TYR A 27 -8.35 14.69 2.77
C TYR A 27 -8.45 15.21 1.34
N GLU A 28 -9.44 16.06 1.10
CA GLU A 28 -9.66 16.73 -0.16
C GLU A 28 -10.04 18.21 0.04
N ASN A 29 -9.50 19.09 -0.80
CA ASN A 29 -9.91 20.48 -0.98
C ASN A 29 -9.78 20.86 -2.47
N MET A 30 -10.92 21.06 -3.14
CA MET A 30 -10.96 21.41 -4.57
C MET A 30 -11.01 22.92 -4.84
N THR A 31 -11.22 23.77 -3.83
CA THR A 31 -11.47 25.21 -4.02
C THR A 31 -10.21 26.06 -3.87
N ASP A 32 -9.39 25.77 -2.86
CA ASP A 32 -8.30 26.68 -2.47
C ASP A 32 -6.92 26.18 -2.93
N GLU A 33 -6.85 24.97 -3.45
CA GLU A 33 -5.60 24.28 -3.79
C GLU A 33 -5.36 24.23 -5.30
N LEU A 34 -4.09 24.19 -5.67
CA LEU A 34 -3.67 24.03 -7.06
C LEU A 34 -4.03 22.62 -7.57
N PRO A 35 -4.21 22.44 -8.89
CA PRO A 35 -4.36 21.11 -9.49
C PRO A 35 -3.27 20.14 -9.01
N LEU A 36 -3.65 18.89 -8.76
CA LEU A 36 -2.82 17.81 -8.20
C LEU A 36 -2.37 17.99 -6.74
N ARG A 37 -2.72 19.09 -6.07
CA ARG A 37 -2.51 19.31 -4.62
C ARG A 37 -3.81 19.29 -3.82
N THR A 38 -4.92 18.98 -4.49
CA THR A 38 -6.27 18.97 -3.92
C THR A 38 -6.51 17.77 -3.02
N ARG A 39 -5.79 16.66 -3.20
CA ARG A 39 -5.89 15.43 -2.39
C ARG A 39 -4.58 15.19 -1.65
N TRP A 40 -4.64 14.82 -0.38
CA TRP A 40 -3.47 14.45 0.42
C TRP A 40 -3.80 13.41 1.49
N VAL A 41 -2.76 12.75 1.98
CA VAL A 41 -2.82 11.75 3.06
C VAL A 41 -2.06 12.26 4.27
N ASP A 42 -2.63 12.06 5.45
CA ASP A 42 -1.97 12.19 6.74
C ASP A 42 -1.73 10.78 7.29
N TYR A 43 -0.48 10.35 7.24
CA TYR A 43 -0.10 9.01 7.70
C TYR A 43 -0.24 8.90 9.21
N LYS A 44 -0.67 7.73 9.68
CA LYS A 44 -0.72 7.44 11.12
C LYS A 44 0.67 7.39 11.75
N ASN A 45 1.61 6.80 11.03
CA ASN A 45 2.98 6.58 11.49
C ASN A 45 3.87 7.77 11.13
N LYS A 46 4.83 8.09 12.01
CA LYS A 46 5.84 9.14 11.75
C LYS A 46 6.90 8.72 10.73
N ASP A 47 7.22 7.42 10.70
CA ASP A 47 8.09 6.82 9.70
C ASP A 47 7.21 6.31 8.54
N TYR A 48 6.77 7.26 7.73
CA TYR A 48 5.81 7.04 6.66
C TYR A 48 6.51 6.71 5.34
N ASP A 49 5.85 5.87 4.54
CA ASP A 49 6.26 5.52 3.18
C ASP A 49 5.02 5.58 2.28
N ALA A 50 5.19 6.06 1.04
CA ALA A 50 4.14 6.08 0.03
C ALA A 50 3.54 4.70 -0.22
N ALA A 51 4.36 3.64 -0.08
CA ALA A 51 3.91 2.26 -0.20
C ALA A 51 3.05 1.76 0.98
N GLN A 52 2.70 2.61 1.96
CA GLN A 52 1.78 2.25 3.05
C GLN A 52 0.31 2.53 2.69
N ILE A 53 0.03 3.31 1.64
CA ILE A 53 -1.33 3.62 1.16
C ILE A 53 -1.97 2.35 0.60
N GLU A 54 -3.20 2.03 1.00
CA GLU A 54 -3.93 0.89 0.45
C GLU A 54 -4.22 1.06 -1.06
N PRO A 55 -4.33 -0.02 -1.86
CA PRO A 55 -4.42 0.09 -3.32
C PRO A 55 -5.57 0.95 -3.87
N PHE A 56 -6.76 0.86 -3.27
CA PHE A 56 -7.91 1.66 -3.71
C PHE A 56 -7.75 3.13 -3.30
N TRP A 57 -7.23 3.39 -2.11
CA TRP A 57 -6.89 4.75 -1.68
C TRP A 57 -5.78 5.35 -2.54
N HIS A 58 -4.83 4.53 -3.00
CA HIS A 58 -3.77 4.94 -3.92
C HIS A 58 -4.33 5.34 -5.29
N ALA A 59 -5.30 4.58 -5.83
CA ALA A 59 -5.97 4.91 -7.08
C ALA A 59 -6.71 6.26 -7.00
N TRP A 60 -7.43 6.50 -5.89
CA TRP A 60 -8.12 7.76 -5.64
C TRP A 60 -7.15 8.93 -5.44
N MET A 61 -6.09 8.73 -4.65
CA MET A 61 -5.04 9.72 -4.40
C MET A 61 -4.29 10.13 -5.68
N SER A 62 -4.14 9.19 -6.61
CA SER A 62 -3.46 9.41 -7.90
C SER A 62 -4.39 9.94 -8.99
N TYR A 63 -5.61 10.37 -8.64
CA TYR A 63 -6.63 10.85 -9.59
C TYR A 63 -6.99 9.83 -10.69
N ALA A 64 -6.77 8.53 -10.47
CA ALA A 64 -7.18 7.49 -11.41
C ALA A 64 -8.68 7.20 -11.32
N VAL A 65 -9.27 7.42 -10.14
CA VAL A 65 -10.69 7.25 -9.85
C VAL A 65 -11.18 8.43 -9.02
N ASP A 66 -12.38 8.93 -9.30
CA ASP A 66 -12.98 10.04 -8.55
C ASP A 66 -13.70 9.59 -7.28
N THR A 67 -14.32 8.42 -7.33
CA THR A 67 -15.04 7.85 -6.18
C THR A 67 -14.06 7.30 -5.14
N PRO A 68 -14.13 7.76 -3.88
CA PRO A 68 -13.29 7.22 -2.83
C PRO A 68 -13.67 5.77 -2.47
N PRO A 69 -12.75 4.98 -1.88
CA PRO A 69 -12.95 3.54 -1.67
C PRO A 69 -14.10 3.18 -0.71
N ASN A 70 -14.50 4.11 0.16
CA ASN A 70 -15.63 3.96 1.06
C ASN A 70 -16.99 3.95 0.33
N GLU A 71 -17.08 4.64 -0.81
CA GLU A 71 -18.28 4.75 -1.64
C GLU A 71 -18.31 3.71 -2.77
N ASP A 72 -17.15 3.26 -3.24
CA ASP A 72 -17.05 2.29 -4.34
C ASP A 72 -17.45 0.85 -3.89
N PRO A 73 -18.48 0.23 -4.53
CA PRO A 73 -18.87 -1.15 -4.24
C PRO A 73 -17.77 -2.18 -4.58
N LEU A 74 -16.84 -1.87 -5.49
CA LEU A 74 -15.74 -2.76 -5.85
C LEU A 74 -14.81 -3.02 -4.66
N THR A 75 -14.64 -2.04 -3.77
CA THR A 75 -13.83 -2.18 -2.55
C THR A 75 -14.40 -3.24 -1.61
N LYS A 76 -15.72 -3.45 -1.64
CA LYS A 76 -16.41 -4.44 -0.79
C LYS A 76 -16.40 -5.85 -1.39
N THR A 77 -16.02 -5.97 -2.67
CA THR A 77 -16.01 -7.25 -3.38
C THR A 77 -14.74 -8.04 -3.02
N ALA A 78 -14.87 -9.00 -2.11
CA ALA A 78 -13.80 -9.92 -1.78
C ALA A 78 -13.56 -10.92 -2.93
N ARG A 79 -12.35 -10.94 -3.48
CA ARG A 79 -11.93 -11.89 -4.52
C ARG A 79 -11.15 -13.01 -3.83
N SER A 80 -11.44 -14.26 -4.16
CA SER A 80 -10.85 -15.44 -3.47
C SER A 80 -9.32 -15.50 -3.55
N TRP A 81 -8.74 -15.00 -4.63
CA TRP A 81 -7.30 -14.95 -4.85
C TRP A 81 -6.63 -13.70 -4.28
N ALA A 82 -7.40 -12.65 -3.98
CA ALA A 82 -6.84 -11.38 -3.52
C ALA A 82 -6.49 -11.48 -2.04
N ARG A 83 -5.36 -10.87 -1.67
CA ARG A 83 -4.99 -10.78 -0.25
C ARG A 83 -6.02 -9.94 0.50
N PRO A 84 -6.45 -10.34 1.71
CA PRO A 84 -7.47 -9.62 2.47
C PRO A 84 -6.94 -8.32 3.10
N TYR A 85 -5.61 -8.17 3.21
CA TYR A 85 -4.93 -7.01 3.77
C TYR A 85 -3.80 -6.53 2.87
N HIS A 86 -3.48 -5.24 2.96
CA HIS A 86 -2.38 -4.60 2.25
C HIS A 86 -1.03 -4.99 2.86
N ILE A 87 -0.02 -5.18 2.01
CA ILE A 87 1.35 -5.49 2.41
C ILE A 87 2.22 -4.33 1.95
N PRO A 88 2.84 -3.59 2.89
CA PRO A 88 3.69 -2.46 2.54
C PRO A 88 5.01 -2.93 1.92
N ASN A 89 5.80 -1.99 1.43
CA ASN A 89 7.14 -2.26 0.94
C ASN A 89 8.07 -2.73 2.08
N TRP A 90 8.77 -3.85 1.85
CA TRP A 90 9.72 -4.45 2.79
C TRP A 90 11.18 -4.37 2.30
N THR A 91 11.46 -3.54 1.29
CA THR A 91 12.82 -3.31 0.78
C THR A 91 13.79 -2.94 1.90
N LEU A 92 15.01 -3.49 1.85
CA LEU A 92 16.07 -3.33 2.88
C LEU A 92 15.69 -3.80 4.30
N THR A 93 14.58 -4.54 4.47
CA THR A 93 14.22 -5.17 5.75
C THR A 93 14.47 -6.68 5.71
N ARG A 94 14.33 -7.35 6.87
CA ARG A 94 14.36 -8.82 6.93
C ARG A 94 13.25 -9.50 6.12
N GLY A 95 12.15 -8.79 5.84
CA GLY A 95 11.02 -9.26 5.04
C GLY A 95 11.18 -9.05 3.53
N ALA A 96 12.29 -8.49 3.06
CA ALA A 96 12.51 -8.23 1.64
C ALA A 96 12.38 -9.51 0.79
N TYR A 97 11.75 -9.38 -0.38
CA TYR A 97 11.69 -10.47 -1.35
C TYR A 97 13.09 -10.86 -1.81
N LYS A 98 13.41 -12.16 -1.70
CA LYS A 98 14.67 -12.73 -2.18
C LYS A 98 14.34 -13.68 -3.33
N PRO A 99 14.77 -13.39 -4.56
CA PRO A 99 14.54 -14.29 -5.68
C PRO A 99 15.29 -15.60 -5.46
N TYR A 100 14.67 -16.70 -5.88
CA TYR A 100 15.25 -18.03 -5.85
C TYR A 100 14.85 -18.78 -7.13
N SER A 101 15.60 -19.83 -7.46
CA SER A 101 15.19 -20.71 -8.56
C SER A 101 13.93 -21.46 -8.17
N THR A 102 12.84 -21.23 -8.89
CA THR A 102 11.61 -22.03 -8.80
C THR A 102 11.75 -23.39 -9.50
N THR A 103 12.86 -23.62 -10.20
CA THR A 103 13.16 -24.87 -10.90
C THR A 103 14.03 -25.79 -10.05
N LYS A 104 13.72 -27.09 -10.10
CA LYS A 104 14.59 -28.15 -9.57
C LYS A 104 15.80 -28.34 -10.48
N PRO A 105 16.93 -28.90 -9.98
CA PRO A 105 18.04 -29.30 -10.83
C PRO A 105 17.56 -30.19 -11.99
N LYS A 106 18.03 -29.90 -13.20
CA LYS A 106 17.66 -30.66 -14.40
C LYS A 106 18.39 -32.00 -14.49
N ILE A 107 19.55 -32.11 -13.84
CA ILE A 107 20.40 -33.29 -13.80
C ILE A 107 20.50 -33.69 -12.34
N ASN A 108 20.14 -34.94 -12.04
CA ASN A 108 20.27 -35.49 -10.70
C ASN A 108 21.66 -36.12 -10.54
N SER A 109 22.32 -35.83 -9.43
CA SER A 109 23.58 -36.48 -9.07
C SER A 109 23.31 -37.92 -8.61
N TRP A 110 24.30 -38.80 -8.81
CA TRP A 110 24.26 -40.14 -8.23
C TRP A 110 24.38 -40.06 -6.71
N GLU A 111 23.50 -40.75 -5.99
CA GLU A 111 23.56 -40.90 -4.54
C GLU A 111 24.39 -42.15 -4.18
N PRO A 112 25.57 -41.99 -3.55
CA PRO A 112 26.43 -43.12 -3.25
C PRO A 112 25.83 -44.06 -2.21
N ASN A 113 25.85 -45.36 -2.51
CA ASN A 113 25.59 -46.42 -1.53
C ASN A 113 26.87 -47.24 -1.32
N ALA A 114 27.54 -47.03 -0.19
CA ALA A 114 28.75 -47.76 0.17
C ALA A 114 28.39 -49.09 0.83
N LEU A 115 28.65 -50.20 0.14
CA LEU A 115 28.52 -51.54 0.72
C LEU A 115 29.80 -51.91 1.51
N PRO A 116 29.67 -52.65 2.63
CA PRO A 116 30.83 -53.22 3.32
C PRO A 116 31.55 -54.22 2.40
N ARG A 117 32.86 -54.37 2.61
CA ARG A 117 33.72 -55.27 1.83
C ARG A 117 33.42 -56.74 2.08
#